data_AF-A0A058ZXX7-F1
#
_entry.id   AF-A0A058ZXX7-F1
#
_cell.length_a   1.000
_cell.length_b   1.000
_cell.length_c   1.000
_cell.angle_alpha   90.00
_cell.angle_beta   90.00
_cell.angle_gamma   90.00
#
_symmetry.space_group_name_H-M   'P 1'
#
loop_
_entity.id
_entity.type
_entity.pdbx_description
1 polymer ?
#
loop_
_entity_poly.entity_id
_entity_poly.type
_entity_poly.pdbx_seq_one_letter_code
_entity_poly.pdbx_strand_id
1 'polypeptide(L)'
;MQNCVYTIYVKTSSMIKAGTDSKISLILGDLLGRSVWVPDLESWGLMEPSHNYYERGNLDIFSGLGPCIGPPLCWLNVTSDGSGVHHGWYCDYVEVTSAGPHKPCSQTIFRVDQWLATDVPPFKLTAVVNGCEKDDARSARRSKGGALVKRNPRLSARE
;
A
#
# COMPACT_ATOMS: atom_id res chain seq x y z
N MET A 1 -14.87 6.61 15.01
CA MET A 1 -14.51 5.79 13.83
C MET A 1 -13.48 4.76 14.28
N GLN A 2 -13.49 3.53 13.79
CA GLN A 2 -12.48 2.53 14.15
C GLN A 2 -11.19 2.77 13.36
N ASN A 3 -10.06 2.66 14.04
CA ASN A 3 -8.73 2.73 13.43
C ASN A 3 -8.23 1.33 13.04
N CYS A 4 -7.47 1.29 11.96
CA CYS A 4 -6.76 0.12 11.48
C CYS A 4 -5.25 0.42 11.53
N VAL A 5 -4.46 -0.62 11.75
CA VAL A 5 -3.01 -0.58 11.62
C VAL A 5 -2.66 -0.78 10.16
N TYR A 6 -1.80 0.07 9.64
CA TYR A 6 -1.23 -0.01 8.31
C TYR A 6 0.26 -0.29 8.45
N THR A 7 0.70 -1.47 8.06
CA THR A 7 2.12 -1.81 7.94
C THR A 7 2.53 -1.64 6.50
N ILE A 8 3.55 -0.82 6.26
CA ILE A 8 3.98 -0.39 4.94
C ILE A 8 5.46 -0.76 4.77
N TYR A 9 5.78 -1.42 3.66
CA TYR A 9 7.13 -1.67 3.21
C TYR A 9 7.39 -0.87 1.95
N VAL A 10 8.44 -0.05 1.94
CA VAL A 10 8.84 0.73 0.78
C VAL A 10 10.17 0.20 0.27
N LYS A 11 10.18 -0.21 -1.00
CA LYS A 11 11.40 -0.65 -1.67
C LYS A 11 11.96 0.48 -2.53
N THR A 12 13.13 0.98 -2.15
CA THR A 12 13.95 1.83 -3.01
C THR A 12 14.81 0.97 -3.93
N SER A 13 14.92 1.38 -5.19
CA SER A 13 15.68 0.64 -6.19
C SER A 13 17.16 0.54 -5.87
N SER A 14 17.81 -0.49 -6.41
CA SER A 14 19.26 -0.64 -6.38
C SER A 14 19.97 0.11 -7.52
N MET A 15 19.23 0.84 -8.35
CA MET A 15 19.77 1.70 -9.40
C MET A 15 20.69 2.79 -8.81
N ILE A 16 21.66 3.24 -9.62
CA ILE A 16 22.59 4.30 -9.21
C ILE A 16 21.79 5.58 -8.92
N LYS A 17 22.07 6.22 -7.78
CA LYS A 17 21.41 7.44 -7.29
C LYS A 17 19.88 7.32 -7.10
N ALA A 18 19.38 6.13 -6.79
CA ALA A 18 17.96 5.91 -6.53
C ALA A 18 17.46 6.36 -5.15
N GLY A 19 18.37 6.69 -4.22
CA GLY A 19 18.03 7.09 -2.85
C GLY A 19 17.68 8.57 -2.73
N THR A 20 16.94 8.94 -1.68
CA THR A 20 16.52 10.33 -1.47
C THR A 20 16.54 10.81 -0.02
N ASP A 21 16.80 12.11 0.16
CA ASP A 21 16.65 12.84 1.42
C ASP A 21 15.30 13.61 1.49
N SER A 22 14.42 13.44 0.51
CA SER A 22 13.14 14.14 0.46
C SER A 22 12.13 13.57 1.43
N LYS A 23 11.17 14.40 1.84
CA LYS A 23 10.01 13.93 2.61
C LYS A 23 9.04 13.19 1.70
N ILE A 24 8.66 11.98 2.11
CA ILE A 24 7.70 11.16 1.36
C ILE A 24 6.33 11.20 2.04
N SER A 25 5.30 11.51 1.24
CA SER A 25 3.90 11.44 1.62
C SER A 25 3.17 10.35 0.83
N LEU A 26 2.09 9.83 1.40
CA LEU A 26 1.41 8.66 0.89
C LEU A 26 -0.11 8.79 1.10
N ILE A 27 -0.88 8.45 0.07
CA ILE A 27 -2.33 8.29 0.15
C ILE A 27 -2.70 6.88 -0.33
N LEU A 28 -3.46 6.16 0.49
CA LEU A 28 -4.03 4.85 0.16
C LEU A 28 -5.52 4.97 -0.06
N GLY A 29 -6.07 4.23 -1.00
CA GLY A 29 -7.50 4.23 -1.32
C GLY A 29 -8.09 2.84 -1.51
N ASP A 30 -9.39 2.74 -1.26
CA ASP A 30 -10.20 1.56 -1.54
C ASP A 30 -11.17 1.74 -2.72
N LEU A 31 -11.87 0.67 -3.08
CA LEU A 31 -12.85 0.65 -4.18
C LEU A 31 -14.02 1.62 -3.99
N LEU A 32 -14.31 2.04 -2.76
CA LEU A 32 -15.40 2.96 -2.43
C LEU A 32 -14.94 4.42 -2.41
N GLY A 33 -13.69 4.70 -2.80
CA GLY A 33 -13.11 6.04 -2.80
C GLY A 33 -12.77 6.57 -1.41
N ARG A 34 -12.74 5.72 -0.37
CA ARG A 34 -12.26 6.12 0.95
C ARG A 34 -10.74 6.06 0.98
N SER A 35 -10.12 6.96 1.73
CA SER A 35 -8.66 7.08 1.76
C SER A 35 -8.05 7.24 3.14
N VAL A 36 -6.77 6.87 3.24
CA VAL A 36 -5.86 7.22 4.35
C VAL A 36 -4.78 8.12 3.79
N TRP A 37 -4.55 9.27 4.42
CA TRP A 37 -3.46 10.19 4.06
C TRP A 37 -2.40 10.22 5.16
N VAL A 38 -1.16 10.04 4.74
CA VAL A 38 0.04 10.08 5.56
C VAL A 38 0.91 11.22 5.01
N PRO A 39 0.91 12.41 5.64
CA PRO A 39 1.65 13.57 5.14
C PRO A 39 3.17 13.41 5.26
N ASP A 40 3.61 12.53 6.16
CA ASP A 40 5.00 12.23 6.43
C ASP A 40 5.13 10.75 6.79
N LEU A 41 5.62 9.95 5.86
CA LEU A 41 5.71 8.50 6.07
C LEU A 41 6.78 8.16 7.12
N GLU A 42 7.85 8.96 7.26
CA GLU A 42 8.88 8.73 8.28
C GLU A 42 8.33 8.88 9.71
N SER A 43 7.25 9.65 9.90
CA SER A 43 6.58 9.72 11.21
C SER A 43 6.02 8.37 11.69
N TRP A 44 5.89 7.41 10.78
CA TRP A 44 5.48 6.02 11.04
C TRP A 44 6.66 5.04 11.00
N GLY A 45 7.90 5.53 10.89
CA GLY A 45 9.10 4.72 10.74
C GLY A 45 9.32 3.73 11.89
N LEU A 46 9.70 2.51 11.54
CA LEU A 46 10.03 1.43 12.49
C LEU A 46 11.49 0.97 12.43
N MET A 47 12.33 1.68 11.68
CA MET A 47 13.77 1.40 11.62
C MET A 47 14.48 1.99 12.85
N GLU A 48 15.77 1.70 13.01
CA GLU A 48 16.54 2.22 14.14
C GLU A 48 16.62 3.77 14.14
N PRO A 49 16.84 4.42 15.30
CA PRO A 49 16.72 5.88 15.44
C PRO A 49 17.60 6.73 14.52
N SER A 50 18.69 6.16 13.99
CA SER A 50 19.61 6.84 13.07
C SER A 50 19.54 6.29 11.65
N HIS A 51 18.51 5.50 11.33
CA HIS A 51 18.31 4.96 9.99
C HIS A 51 18.07 6.11 9.01
N ASN A 52 18.76 6.06 7.87
CA ASN A 52 18.45 6.93 6.75
C ASN A 52 17.46 6.24 5.83
N TYR A 53 16.22 6.73 5.82
CA TYR A 53 15.13 6.16 5.04
C TYR A 53 15.32 6.42 3.55
N TYR A 54 14.67 5.61 2.73
CA TYR A 54 14.59 5.75 1.28
C TYR A 54 15.94 5.71 0.56
N GLU A 55 16.95 5.11 1.17
CA GLU A 55 18.27 4.97 0.56
C GLU A 55 18.34 3.85 -0.49
N ARG A 56 19.29 3.98 -1.41
CA ARG A 56 19.47 3.06 -2.53
C ARG A 56 19.54 1.62 -2.05
N GLY A 57 18.62 0.79 -2.55
CA GLY A 57 18.58 -0.64 -2.27
C GLY A 57 18.00 -0.99 -0.90
N ASN A 58 17.56 -0.02 -0.09
CA ASN A 58 16.92 -0.30 1.19
C ASN A 58 15.51 -0.87 1.01
N LEU A 59 15.05 -1.54 2.07
CA LEU A 59 13.67 -1.91 2.28
C LEU A 59 13.27 -1.32 3.63
N ASP A 60 12.47 -0.27 3.59
CA ASP A 60 12.10 0.48 4.79
C ASP A 60 10.73 0.06 5.30
N ILE A 61 10.57 0.03 6.62
CA ILE A 61 9.37 -0.46 7.29
C ILE A 61 8.72 0.67 8.08
N PHE A 62 7.42 0.82 7.91
CA PHE A 62 6.60 1.81 8.59
C PHE A 62 5.35 1.14 9.16
N SER A 63 4.84 1.66 10.28
CA SER A 63 3.57 1.24 10.84
C SER A 63 2.86 2.40 11.54
N GLY A 64 1.58 2.58 11.23
CA GLY A 64 0.79 3.61 11.90
C GLY A 64 -0.70 3.34 11.87
N LEU A 65 -1.43 4.20 12.59
CA LEU A 65 -2.87 4.13 12.72
C LEU A 65 -3.53 5.09 11.75
N GLY A 66 -4.52 4.60 11.01
CA GLY A 66 -5.39 5.40 10.15
C GLY A 66 -6.85 4.98 10.27
N PRO A 67 -7.79 5.72 9.67
CA PRO A 67 -9.18 5.28 9.59
C PRO A 67 -9.24 3.96 8.86
N CYS A 68 -10.05 3.02 9.34
CA CYS A 68 -10.25 1.76 8.63
C CYS A 68 -10.98 2.00 7.30
N ILE A 69 -10.33 1.68 6.18
CA ILE A 69 -10.94 1.62 4.85
C ILE A 69 -11.13 0.17 4.40
N GLY A 70 -11.75 -0.03 3.25
CA GLY A 70 -12.17 -1.33 2.74
C GLY A 70 -11.01 -2.10 2.10
N PRO A 71 -10.88 -3.40 2.37
CA PRO A 71 -9.96 -4.26 1.63
C PRO A 71 -10.56 -4.74 0.28
N PRO A 72 -9.72 -5.04 -0.72
CA PRO A 72 -8.31 -4.70 -0.78
C PRO A 72 -8.10 -3.19 -0.98
N LEU A 73 -6.93 -2.71 -0.55
CA LEU A 73 -6.47 -1.39 -1.00
C LEU A 73 -6.18 -1.51 -2.48
N CYS A 74 -6.64 -0.56 -3.27
CA CYS A 74 -6.53 -0.64 -4.73
C CYS A 74 -6.01 0.64 -5.36
N TRP A 75 -5.74 1.66 -4.56
CA TRP A 75 -5.21 2.92 -5.04
C TRP A 75 -4.07 3.40 -4.15
N LEU A 76 -2.99 3.85 -4.78
CA LEU A 76 -1.84 4.48 -4.12
C LEU A 76 -1.51 5.79 -4.83
N ASN A 77 -1.23 6.83 -4.06
CA ASN A 77 -0.44 7.97 -4.51
C ASN A 77 0.73 8.14 -3.55
N VAL A 78 1.95 8.06 -4.09
CA VAL A 78 3.18 8.35 -3.37
C VAL A 78 3.80 9.60 -3.95
N THR A 79 4.17 10.55 -3.09
CA THR A 79 4.69 11.86 -3.49
C THR A 79 5.92 12.22 -2.67
N SER A 80 7.00 12.56 -3.37
CA SER A 80 8.18 13.22 -2.82
C SER A 80 7.95 14.73 -2.78
N ASP A 81 8.44 15.42 -1.75
CA ASP A 81 8.45 16.88 -1.74
C ASP A 81 9.61 17.51 -2.55
N GLY A 82 10.54 16.68 -3.05
CA GLY A 82 11.67 17.10 -3.85
C GLY A 82 12.71 17.95 -3.10
N SER A 83 12.70 17.91 -1.76
CA SER A 83 13.68 18.60 -0.92
C SER A 83 14.94 17.78 -0.69
N GLY A 84 15.95 18.38 -0.04
CA GLY A 84 17.20 17.71 0.31
C GLY A 84 18.30 17.78 -0.76
N VAL A 85 19.48 17.24 -0.43
CA VAL A 85 20.65 17.26 -1.33
C VAL A 85 20.47 16.21 -2.43
N HIS A 86 19.93 15.05 -2.08
CA HIS A 86 19.57 13.97 -2.99
C HIS A 86 18.04 13.90 -3.13
N HIS A 87 17.47 14.72 -3.99
CA HIS A 87 16.00 14.85 -4.12
C HIS A 87 15.35 13.85 -5.11
N GLY A 88 16.14 13.25 -5.99
CA GLY A 88 15.65 12.28 -6.98
C GLY A 88 15.53 10.88 -6.37
N TRP A 89 14.34 10.30 -6.40
CA TRP A 89 14.07 9.00 -5.80
C TRP A 89 13.58 7.99 -6.85
N TYR A 90 14.03 6.73 -6.80
CA TYR A 90 13.38 5.66 -7.56
C TYR A 90 12.74 4.66 -6.60
N CYS A 91 11.40 4.63 -6.63
CA CYS A 91 10.60 3.68 -5.87
C CYS A 91 10.28 2.47 -6.75
N ASP A 92 10.67 1.27 -6.33
CA ASP A 92 10.29 0.03 -7.00
C ASP A 92 8.83 -0.33 -6.65
N TYR A 93 8.54 -0.47 -5.35
CA TYR A 93 7.20 -0.83 -4.89
C TYR A 93 6.90 -0.35 -3.48
N VAL A 94 5.60 -0.27 -3.20
CA VAL A 94 5.06 -0.10 -1.86
C VAL A 94 4.14 -1.27 -1.55
N GLU A 95 4.45 -2.03 -0.51
CA GLU A 95 3.63 -3.13 -0.01
C GLU A 95 2.91 -2.70 1.26
N VAL A 96 1.60 -2.90 1.32
CA VAL A 96 0.76 -2.41 2.41
C VAL A 96 -0.10 -3.53 2.95
N THR A 97 -0.06 -3.73 4.26
CA THR A 97 -1.01 -4.56 5.00
C THR A 97 -1.89 -3.68 5.88
N SER A 98 -3.21 -3.81 5.73
CA SER A 98 -4.20 -3.21 6.63
C SER A 98 -4.81 -4.28 7.54
N ALA A 99 -4.81 -4.02 8.85
CA ALA A 99 -5.38 -4.89 9.87
C ALA A 99 -6.23 -4.10 10.87
N GLY A 100 -7.37 -4.66 11.30
CA GLY A 100 -8.21 -4.04 12.32
C GLY A 100 -9.00 -5.08 13.12
N PRO A 101 -9.49 -4.72 14.33
CA PRO A 101 -10.26 -5.63 15.15
C PRO A 101 -11.48 -6.17 14.40
N HIS A 102 -11.65 -7.49 14.38
CA HIS A 102 -12.74 -8.20 13.70
C HIS A 102 -12.86 -7.89 12.19
N LYS A 103 -11.78 -7.44 11.55
CA LYS A 103 -11.70 -7.24 10.10
C LYS A 103 -10.66 -8.17 9.49
N PRO A 104 -10.89 -8.69 8.28
CA PRO A 104 -9.89 -9.49 7.60
C PRO A 104 -8.66 -8.62 7.29
N CYS A 105 -7.46 -9.15 7.57
CA CYS A 105 -6.23 -8.53 7.10
C CYS A 105 -6.20 -8.55 5.57
N SER A 106 -5.67 -7.50 4.98
CA SER A 106 -5.52 -7.40 3.53
C SER A 106 -4.17 -6.82 3.19
N GLN A 107 -3.47 -7.48 2.27
CA GLN A 107 -2.17 -7.10 1.78
C GLN A 107 -2.25 -6.75 0.30
N THR A 108 -1.59 -5.70 -0.12
CA THR A 108 -1.50 -5.26 -1.52
C THR A 108 -0.11 -4.76 -1.82
N ILE A 109 0.44 -5.15 -2.98
CA ILE A 109 1.72 -4.66 -3.49
C ILE A 109 1.42 -3.72 -4.66
N PHE A 110 1.77 -2.46 -4.50
CA PHE A 110 1.73 -1.44 -5.55
C PHE A 110 3.10 -1.33 -6.20
N ARG A 111 3.23 -1.82 -7.43
CA ARG A 111 4.43 -1.61 -8.26
C ARG A 111 4.44 -0.15 -8.71
N VAL A 112 5.43 0.61 -8.27
CA VAL A 112 5.60 2.02 -8.61
C VAL A 112 6.49 2.15 -9.84
N ASP A 113 7.67 1.52 -9.80
CA ASP A 113 8.64 1.43 -10.90
C ASP A 113 8.86 2.78 -11.62
N GLN A 114 9.08 3.84 -10.84
CA GLN A 114 9.14 5.22 -11.36
C GLN A 114 10.17 6.05 -10.60
N TRP A 115 10.86 6.93 -11.32
CA TRP A 115 11.52 8.10 -10.73
C TRP A 115 10.47 9.09 -10.20
N LEU A 116 10.65 9.52 -8.95
CA LEU A 116 10.00 10.68 -8.34
C LEU A 116 11.06 11.78 -8.25
N ALA A 117 11.22 12.52 -9.34
CA ALA A 117 12.30 13.49 -9.51
C ALA A 117 11.89 14.58 -10.52
N THR A 118 12.51 15.76 -10.46
CA THR A 118 12.31 16.85 -11.43
C THR A 118 13.39 16.90 -12.51
N ASP A 119 14.49 16.19 -12.32
CA ASP A 119 15.68 16.17 -13.18
C ASP A 119 15.84 14.87 -13.99
N VAL A 120 15.00 13.86 -13.73
CA VAL A 120 14.97 12.58 -14.46
C VAL A 120 13.55 12.29 -14.95
N PRO A 121 13.35 11.80 -16.20
CA PRO A 121 12.03 11.35 -16.67
C PRO A 121 11.38 10.36 -15.67
N PRO A 122 10.09 10.52 -15.34
CA PRO A 122 9.10 11.34 -16.06
C PRO A 122 8.98 12.80 -15.61
N PHE A 123 9.95 13.34 -14.86
CA PHE A 123 9.95 14.71 -14.33
C PHE A 123 8.73 15.00 -13.43
N LYS A 124 8.35 14.01 -12.64
CA LYS A 124 7.23 14.07 -11.71
C LYS A 124 7.72 13.70 -10.33
N LEU A 125 7.25 14.42 -9.31
CA LEU A 125 7.47 14.08 -7.90
C LEU A 125 6.38 13.17 -7.32
N THR A 126 5.43 12.73 -8.15
CA THR A 126 4.29 11.90 -7.74
C THR A 126 4.15 10.70 -8.67
N ALA A 127 3.84 9.54 -8.09
CA ALA A 127 3.38 8.36 -8.80
C ALA A 127 2.01 7.92 -8.28
N VAL A 128 1.10 7.59 -9.19
CA VAL A 128 -0.25 7.10 -8.88
C VAL A 128 -0.42 5.70 -9.45
N VAL A 129 -0.80 4.75 -8.61
CA VAL A 129 -1.12 3.37 -9.01
C VAL A 129 -2.60 3.13 -8.74
N ASN A 130 -3.40 2.98 -9.80
CA ASN A 130 -4.81 2.66 -9.70
C ASN A 130 -5.07 1.22 -10.17
N GLY A 131 -5.39 0.34 -9.22
CA GLY A 131 -5.79 -1.05 -9.42
C GLY A 131 -7.28 -1.31 -9.18
N CYS A 132 -8.06 -0.30 -8.80
CA CYS A 132 -9.47 -0.46 -8.40
C CYS A 132 -10.33 -1.09 -9.50
N GLU A 133 -10.07 -0.77 -10.77
CA GLU A 133 -10.79 -1.34 -11.91
C GLU A 133 -10.55 -2.85 -12.10
N LYS A 134 -9.39 -3.36 -11.67
CA LYS A 134 -9.03 -4.79 -11.82
C LYS A 134 -9.73 -5.66 -10.77
N ASP A 135 -10.03 -5.10 -9.61
CA ASP A 135 -10.74 -5.80 -8.54
C ASP A 135 -12.26 -5.84 -8.77
N ASP A 136 -12.86 -4.83 -9.40
CA ASP A 136 -14.25 -4.90 -9.84
C ASP A 136 -14.47 -6.06 -10.81
N ALA A 137 -13.55 -6.26 -11.76
CA ALA A 137 -13.62 -7.38 -12.71
C ALA A 137 -13.41 -8.76 -12.04
N ARG A 138 -12.54 -8.85 -11.03
CA ARG A 138 -12.32 -10.09 -10.25
C ARG A 138 -13.47 -10.37 -9.28
N SER A 139 -14.03 -9.35 -8.65
CA SER A 139 -15.17 -9.44 -7.74
C SER A 139 -16.45 -9.79 -8.51
N ALA A 140 -16.65 -9.22 -9.70
CA ALA A 140 -17.71 -9.62 -10.64
C ALA A 140 -17.58 -11.09 -11.07
N ARG A 141 -16.37 -11.59 -11.34
CA ARG A 141 -16.14 -13.02 -11.61
C ARG A 141 -16.44 -13.92 -10.39
N ARG A 142 -16.11 -13.47 -9.18
CA ARG A 142 -16.38 -14.20 -7.93
C ARG A 142 -17.88 -14.27 -7.60
N SER A 143 -18.64 -13.23 -7.96
CA SER A 143 -20.10 -13.18 -7.81
C SER A 143 -20.87 -14.12 -8.75
N LYS A 144 -20.26 -14.54 -9.88
CA LYS A 144 -20.85 -15.51 -10.83
C LYS A 144 -20.58 -16.99 -10.45
N GLY A 145 -19.86 -17.26 -9.36
CA GLY A 145 -19.68 -18.60 -8.79
C GLY A 145 -20.61 -18.84 -7.61
N GLY A 146 -21.92 -18.78 -7.84
CA GLY A 146 -22.93 -19.04 -6.81
C GLY A 146 -22.82 -20.45 -6.22
N ALA A 147 -22.90 -20.51 -4.90
CA ALA A 147 -22.68 -21.69 -4.06
C ALA A 147 -23.47 -22.95 -4.49
N LEU A 148 -22.78 -24.08 -4.61
CA LEU A 148 -23.39 -25.42 -4.57
C LEU A 148 -23.62 -25.80 -3.09
N VAL A 149 -24.71 -25.30 -2.51
CA VAL A 149 -25.26 -25.86 -1.26
C VAL A 149 -26.00 -27.14 -1.62
N LYS A 150 -25.36 -28.30 -1.43
CA LYS A 150 -26.10 -29.56 -1.37
C LYS A 150 -26.81 -29.62 -0.02
N ARG A 151 -28.13 -29.43 -0.03
CA ARG A 151 -29.00 -29.97 1.01
C ARG A 151 -28.96 -31.49 0.92
N ASN A 152 -28.85 -32.19 2.04
CA ASN A 152 -29.87 -33.20 2.35
C ASN A 152 -29.89 -33.65 3.82
N PRO A 153 -31.00 -34.27 4.27
CA PRO A 153 -31.62 -33.96 5.54
C PRO A 153 -31.48 -35.12 6.55
N ARG A 154 -31.55 -34.75 7.83
CA ARG A 154 -32.02 -35.49 9.02
C ARG A 154 -31.96 -37.04 9.05
N LEU A 155 -31.18 -37.50 10.05
CA LEU A 155 -31.54 -38.38 11.19
C LEU A 155 -32.00 -39.83 10.95
N SER A 156 -31.30 -40.76 11.62
CA SER A 156 -31.78 -41.94 12.36
C SER A 156 -30.57 -42.89 12.52
N ALA A 157 -30.24 -43.56 13.61
CA ALA A 157 -30.63 -43.63 15.01
C ALA A 157 -29.49 -44.42 15.71
N ARG A 158 -29.63 -44.63 17.02
CA ARG A 158 -28.90 -45.57 17.91
C ARG A 158 -28.59 -46.91 17.22
N GLU A 159 -27.53 -47.64 17.52
CA GLU A 159 -27.04 -48.15 18.82
C GLU A 159 -25.51 -48.15 18.94
#